data_AF-A0A9P3BLS5-F1
#
_entry.id   AF-A0A9P3BLS5-F1
#
_cell.length_a   1.000
_cell.length_b   1.000
_cell.length_c   1.000
_cell.angle_alpha   90.00
_cell.angle_beta   90.00
_cell.angle_gamma   90.00
#
_symmetry.space_group_name_H-M   'P 1'
#
loop_
_entity.id
_entity.type
_entity.pdbx_description
1 polymer ?
#
loop_
_entity_poly.entity_id
_entity_poly.type
_entity_poly.pdbx_seq_one_letter_code
_entity_poly.pdbx_strand_id
1 'polypeptide(L)'
;MMADPFEVRMRFTAQLQHLNASVTSSQKAAHYALKYRDMDEDLHSCILEQLERNNMNNRANIMYFIEQFCEMATKENHTPYVRMMQRDILRVVDAVVPPDGSGAANIKHVRRVLNGLQSKDILSAETIAEIDAGLKEREAQAAHLDLDVEEEVDNAAKAKGGTPRGSRPSGMRVDKRQIEQRIEEDRERNKRLRESMWTVSGDDGDEHGKFWDEVSDIGEDDFLGAQEELMERNQMIAAQ
;
A
#
# COMPACT_ATOMS: atom_id res chain seq x y z
N MET A 1 -28.79 -7.40 20.53
CA MET A 1 -28.94 -6.03 21.04
C MET A 1 -28.77 -5.13 19.82
N MET A 2 -29.83 -4.47 19.34
CA MET A 2 -29.71 -3.57 18.17
C MET A 2 -28.90 -2.35 18.61
N ALA A 3 -27.70 -2.20 18.05
CA ALA A 3 -26.91 -0.99 18.22
C ALA A 3 -27.53 0.13 17.38
N ASP A 4 -27.38 1.37 17.83
CA ASP A 4 -27.84 2.55 17.10
C ASP A 4 -27.05 2.71 15.79
N PRO A 5 -27.69 2.74 14.60
CA PRO A 5 -26.99 2.88 13.32
C PRO A 5 -26.09 4.12 13.26
N PHE A 6 -26.51 5.24 13.83
CA PHE A 6 -25.73 6.47 13.83
C PHE A 6 -24.44 6.33 14.65
N GLU A 7 -24.53 5.77 15.86
CA GLU A 7 -23.36 5.46 16.68
C GLU A 7 -22.38 4.52 15.97
N VAL A 8 -22.91 3.47 15.32
CA VAL A 8 -22.09 2.49 14.58
C VAL A 8 -21.33 3.18 13.45
N ARG A 9 -22.04 3.97 12.65
CA ARG A 9 -21.48 4.77 11.56
C ARG A 9 -20.39 5.72 12.02
N MET A 10 -20.65 6.48 13.09
CA MET A 10 -19.72 7.46 13.63
C MET A 10 -18.43 6.80 14.12
N ARG A 11 -18.55 5.68 14.83
CA ARG A 11 -17.40 4.92 15.32
C ARG A 11 -16.60 4.27 14.21
N PHE A 12 -17.26 3.73 13.18
CA PHE A 12 -16.56 3.14 12.05
C PHE A 12 -15.83 4.20 11.23
N THR A 13 -16.49 5.34 10.98
CA THR A 13 -15.88 6.51 10.32
C THR A 13 -14.62 6.96 11.05
N ALA A 14 -14.67 7.09 12.37
CA ALA A 14 -13.50 7.47 13.17
C ALA A 14 -12.34 6.45 13.09
N GLN A 15 -12.65 5.15 13.00
CA GLN A 15 -11.63 4.12 12.79
C GLN A 15 -10.96 4.26 11.42
N LEU A 16 -11.76 4.47 10.36
CA LEU A 16 -11.27 4.65 8.99
C LEU A 16 -10.43 5.92 8.81
N GLN A 17 -10.75 7.00 9.53
CA GLN A 17 -9.99 8.26 9.51
C GLN A 17 -8.60 8.15 10.17
N HIS A 18 -8.42 7.19 11.05
CA HIS A 18 -7.20 6.98 11.82
C HIS A 18 -6.50 5.66 11.46
N LEU A 19 -6.83 5.09 10.30
CA LEU A 19 -6.09 3.96 9.77
C LEU A 19 -4.63 4.36 9.52
N ASN A 20 -3.74 3.43 9.80
CA ASN A 20 -2.30 3.57 9.62
C ASN A 20 -1.78 2.27 9.00
N ALA A 21 -0.49 2.22 8.70
CA ALA A 21 0.13 1.04 8.09
C ALA A 21 0.07 -0.25 8.94
N SER A 22 -0.34 -0.19 10.21
CA SER A 22 -0.40 -1.35 11.09
C SER A 22 -1.56 -2.28 10.74
N VAL A 23 -1.24 -3.57 10.64
CA VAL A 23 -2.22 -4.66 10.48
C VAL A 23 -3.25 -4.65 11.62
N THR A 24 -2.85 -4.34 12.84
CA THR A 24 -3.78 -4.30 13.99
C THR A 24 -4.85 -3.22 13.85
N SER A 25 -4.51 -2.09 13.22
CA SER A 25 -5.46 -0.99 12.96
C SER A 25 -6.52 -1.45 11.96
N SER A 26 -6.07 -2.03 10.85
CA SER A 26 -6.93 -2.59 9.80
C SER A 26 -7.81 -3.74 10.31
N GLN A 27 -7.24 -4.69 11.07
CA GLN A 27 -8.00 -5.78 11.70
C GLN A 27 -9.09 -5.25 12.62
N LYS A 28 -8.78 -4.27 13.47
CA LYS A 28 -9.77 -3.70 14.39
C LYS A 28 -10.97 -3.12 13.64
N ALA A 29 -10.72 -2.36 12.58
CA ALA A 29 -11.77 -1.82 11.71
C ALA A 29 -12.57 -2.94 11.02
N ALA A 30 -11.90 -3.98 10.54
CA ALA A 30 -12.55 -5.09 9.84
C ALA A 30 -13.48 -5.89 10.78
N HIS A 31 -12.99 -6.25 11.97
CA HIS A 31 -13.80 -6.91 13.00
C HIS A 31 -14.99 -6.04 13.41
N TYR A 32 -14.82 -4.71 13.47
CA TYR A 32 -15.92 -3.80 13.77
C TYR A 32 -17.02 -3.88 12.69
N ALA A 33 -16.64 -3.82 11.41
CA ALA A 33 -17.59 -3.89 10.31
C ALA A 33 -18.29 -5.26 10.24
N LEU A 34 -17.58 -6.36 10.52
CA LEU A 34 -18.16 -7.71 10.54
C LEU A 34 -19.09 -7.93 11.74
N LYS A 35 -18.76 -7.34 12.90
CA LYS A 35 -19.63 -7.37 14.08
C LYS A 35 -20.99 -6.73 13.82
N TYR A 36 -21.04 -5.68 12.98
CA TYR A 36 -22.26 -4.95 12.62
C TYR A 36 -22.65 -5.18 11.16
N ARG A 37 -22.42 -6.38 10.63
CA ARG A 37 -22.72 -6.76 9.24
C ARG A 37 -24.20 -6.63 8.81
N ASP A 38 -25.12 -6.50 9.75
CA ASP A 38 -26.53 -6.20 9.44
C ASP A 38 -26.72 -4.76 8.90
N MET A 39 -25.68 -3.92 8.99
CA MET A 39 -25.61 -2.54 8.49
C MET A 39 -24.57 -2.39 7.37
N ASP A 40 -24.30 -3.49 6.65
CA ASP A 40 -23.24 -3.58 5.64
C ASP A 40 -23.30 -2.48 4.56
N GLU A 41 -24.48 -2.11 4.07
CA GLU A 41 -24.64 -1.05 3.06
C GLU A 41 -24.17 0.34 3.55
N ASP A 42 -24.51 0.72 4.78
CA ASP A 42 -24.09 2.01 5.37
C ASP A 42 -22.60 2.00 5.72
N LEU A 43 -22.08 0.87 6.22
CA LEU A 43 -20.67 0.72 6.52
C LEU A 43 -19.82 0.70 5.25
N HIS A 44 -20.27 0.06 4.17
CA HIS A 44 -19.62 0.15 2.87
C HIS A 44 -19.62 1.59 2.35
N SER A 45 -20.72 2.31 2.52
CA SER A 45 -20.80 3.75 2.18
C SER A 45 -19.80 4.59 2.98
N CYS A 46 -19.57 4.27 4.26
CA CYS A 46 -18.54 4.91 5.06
C CYS A 46 -17.13 4.71 4.48
N ILE A 47 -16.81 3.51 3.96
CA ILE A 47 -15.51 3.24 3.34
C ILE A 47 -15.29 4.16 2.14
N LEU A 48 -16.27 4.22 1.24
CA LEU A 48 -16.20 5.07 0.04
C LEU A 48 -16.13 6.56 0.41
N GLU A 49 -16.91 7.01 1.39
CA GLU A 49 -16.85 8.39 1.87
C GLU A 49 -15.47 8.73 2.44
N GLN A 50 -14.88 7.85 3.24
CA GLN A 50 -13.56 8.10 3.81
C GLN A 50 -12.44 8.04 2.76
N LEU A 51 -12.58 7.25 1.71
CA LEU A 51 -11.68 7.31 0.55
C LEU A 51 -11.72 8.68 -0.13
N GLU A 52 -12.89 9.31 -0.23
CA GLU A 52 -13.03 10.61 -0.91
C GLU A 52 -12.66 11.81 -0.04
N ARG A 53 -12.80 11.70 1.29
CA ARG A 53 -12.62 12.81 2.24
C ARG A 53 -11.26 12.91 2.92
N ASN A 54 -10.44 11.86 2.88
CA ASN A 54 -9.14 11.83 3.58
C ASN A 54 -7.96 12.17 2.66
N ASN A 55 -6.78 12.37 3.26
CA ASN A 55 -5.54 12.62 2.54
C ASN A 55 -5.01 11.36 1.81
N MET A 56 -4.11 11.54 0.85
CA MET A 56 -3.60 10.46 -0.01
C MET A 56 -2.96 9.30 0.74
N ASN A 57 -2.34 9.57 1.90
CA ASN A 57 -1.73 8.51 2.70
C ASN A 57 -2.79 7.65 3.40
N ASN A 58 -3.80 8.27 4.01
CA ASN A 58 -4.91 7.53 4.62
C ASN A 58 -5.72 6.78 3.57
N ARG A 59 -5.86 7.31 2.35
CA ARG A 59 -6.47 6.58 1.23
C ARG A 59 -5.70 5.30 0.89
N ALA A 60 -4.36 5.34 0.90
CA ALA A 60 -3.54 4.14 0.75
C ALA A 60 -3.74 3.16 1.93
N ASN A 61 -3.86 3.65 3.17
CA ASN A 61 -4.18 2.80 4.32
C ASN A 61 -5.56 2.14 4.19
N ILE A 62 -6.57 2.86 3.72
CA ILE A 62 -7.90 2.29 3.44
C ILE A 62 -7.81 1.22 2.34
N MET A 63 -6.99 1.42 1.29
CA MET A 63 -6.77 0.40 0.25
C MET A 63 -6.22 -0.91 0.85
N TYR A 64 -5.21 -0.84 1.71
CA TYR A 64 -4.69 -2.04 2.41
C TYR A 64 -5.72 -2.66 3.35
N PHE A 65 -6.50 -1.83 4.05
CA PHE A 65 -7.62 -2.30 4.87
C PHE A 65 -8.65 -3.08 4.04
N ILE A 66 -8.99 -2.61 2.82
CA ILE A 66 -9.96 -3.28 1.93
C ILE A 66 -9.52 -4.70 1.59
N GLU A 67 -8.23 -4.93 1.30
CA GLU A 67 -7.69 -6.28 1.06
C GLU A 67 -8.00 -7.22 2.23
N GLN A 68 -7.59 -6.79 3.42
CA GLN A 68 -7.75 -7.56 4.64
C GLN A 68 -9.22 -7.75 5.01
N PHE A 69 -10.03 -6.71 4.83
CA PHE A 69 -11.46 -6.75 5.12
C PHE A 69 -12.20 -7.73 4.22
N CYS A 70 -11.91 -7.74 2.92
CA CYS A 70 -12.52 -8.69 1.99
C CYS A 70 -12.09 -10.14 2.29
N GLU A 71 -10.82 -10.35 2.66
CA GLU A 71 -10.35 -11.67 3.11
C GLU A 71 -11.11 -12.15 4.36
N MET A 72 -11.25 -11.29 5.37
CA MET A 72 -11.98 -11.62 6.60
C MET A 72 -13.47 -11.85 6.35
N ALA A 73 -14.12 -11.00 5.54
CA ALA A 73 -15.51 -11.15 5.15
C ALA A 73 -15.77 -12.46 4.40
N THR A 74 -14.82 -12.88 3.55
CA THR A 74 -14.87 -14.17 2.85
C THR A 74 -14.78 -15.33 3.84
N LYS A 75 -13.82 -15.29 4.79
CA LYS A 75 -13.69 -16.31 5.84
C LYS A 75 -14.93 -16.42 6.74
N GLU A 76 -15.61 -15.31 7.01
CA GLU A 76 -16.86 -15.28 7.78
C GLU A 76 -18.13 -15.55 6.93
N ASN A 77 -17.99 -15.89 5.65
CA ASN A 77 -19.08 -16.14 4.70
C ASN A 77 -20.06 -14.98 4.52
N HIS A 78 -19.63 -13.73 4.77
CA HIS A 78 -20.43 -12.54 4.53
C HIS A 78 -20.09 -11.94 3.16
N THR A 79 -20.66 -12.54 2.11
CA THR A 79 -20.44 -12.16 0.71
C THR A 79 -20.95 -10.77 0.27
N PRO A 80 -21.93 -10.11 0.92
CA PRO A 80 -22.37 -8.77 0.53
C PRO A 80 -21.24 -7.74 0.49
N TYR A 81 -20.38 -7.68 1.52
CA TYR A 81 -19.21 -6.79 1.52
C TYR A 81 -18.29 -7.03 0.33
N VAL A 82 -18.00 -8.30 0.00
CA VAL A 82 -17.13 -8.66 -1.12
C VAL A 82 -17.74 -8.20 -2.44
N ARG A 83 -19.04 -8.43 -2.66
CA ARG A 83 -19.75 -8.03 -3.89
C ARG A 83 -19.82 -6.52 -4.06
N MET A 84 -20.12 -5.78 -2.99
CA MET A 84 -20.13 -4.32 -3.02
C MET A 84 -18.74 -3.76 -3.33
N MET A 85 -17.69 -4.37 -2.77
CA MET A 85 -16.31 -3.97 -3.06
C MET A 85 -15.89 -4.29 -4.49
N GLN A 86 -16.24 -5.47 -5.01
CA GLN A 86 -16.00 -5.84 -6.41
C GLN A 86 -16.66 -4.86 -7.38
N ARG A 87 -17.92 -4.47 -7.11
CA ARG A 87 -18.66 -3.49 -7.91
C ARG A 87 -17.97 -2.12 -7.92
N ASP A 88 -17.49 -1.67 -6.76
CA ASP A 88 -16.99 -0.30 -6.57
C ASP A 88 -15.46 -0.20 -6.68
N ILE A 89 -14.75 -1.27 -7.06
CA ILE A 89 -13.28 -1.29 -7.06
C ILE A 89 -12.66 -0.20 -7.94
N LEU A 90 -13.27 0.12 -9.08
CA LEU A 90 -12.82 1.21 -9.95
C LEU A 90 -12.90 2.57 -9.24
N ARG A 91 -14.01 2.81 -8.53
CA ARG A 91 -14.20 4.03 -7.72
C ARG A 91 -13.18 4.10 -6.58
N VAL A 92 -12.88 2.96 -5.95
CA VAL A 92 -11.82 2.88 -4.93
C VAL A 92 -10.47 3.26 -5.53
N VAL A 93 -10.09 2.66 -6.66
CA VAL A 93 -8.82 2.95 -7.34
C VAL A 93 -8.74 4.43 -7.75
N ASP A 94 -9.80 4.99 -8.31
CA ASP A 94 -9.87 6.40 -8.69
C ASP A 94 -9.79 7.35 -7.50
N ALA A 95 -10.29 6.95 -6.33
CA ALA A 95 -10.12 7.73 -5.11
C ALA A 95 -8.67 7.72 -4.62
N VAL A 96 -7.96 6.58 -4.73
CA VAL A 96 -6.57 6.44 -4.22
C VAL A 96 -5.52 6.96 -5.20
N VAL A 97 -5.76 6.80 -6.50
CA VAL A 97 -4.90 7.24 -7.60
C VAL A 97 -5.77 8.00 -8.61
N PRO A 98 -6.14 9.26 -8.35
CA PRO A 98 -7.02 9.98 -9.26
C PRO A 98 -6.36 10.22 -10.63
N PRO A 99 -7.17 10.42 -11.69
CA PRO A 99 -6.67 10.59 -13.06
C PRO A 99 -5.88 11.90 -13.26
N ASP A 100 -5.92 12.82 -12.30
CA ASP A 100 -5.13 14.06 -12.30
C ASP A 100 -3.66 13.87 -11.90
N GLY A 101 -3.24 12.64 -11.59
CA GLY A 101 -1.88 12.31 -11.18
C GLY A 101 -1.55 12.58 -9.71
N SER A 102 -2.45 13.21 -8.93
CA SER A 102 -2.20 13.58 -7.53
C SER A 102 -1.93 12.39 -6.59
N GLY A 103 -2.35 11.19 -6.98
CA GLY A 103 -2.14 9.93 -6.27
C GLY A 103 -1.07 9.02 -6.86
N ALA A 104 -0.21 9.50 -7.77
CA ALA A 104 0.77 8.66 -8.49
C ALA A 104 1.70 7.87 -7.54
N ALA A 105 2.10 8.47 -6.40
CA ALA A 105 2.90 7.79 -5.38
C ALA A 105 2.21 6.53 -4.79
N ASN A 106 0.89 6.40 -4.94
CA ASN A 106 0.13 5.25 -4.46
C ASN A 106 0.02 4.10 -5.47
N ILE A 107 0.48 4.27 -6.72
CA ILE A 107 0.30 3.27 -7.79
C ILE A 107 0.88 1.90 -7.38
N LYS A 108 2.08 1.88 -6.79
CA LYS A 108 2.72 0.64 -6.31
C LYS A 108 1.91 -0.05 -5.21
N HIS A 109 1.31 0.73 -4.30
CA HIS A 109 0.45 0.20 -3.24
C HIS A 109 -0.83 -0.41 -3.81
N VAL A 110 -1.48 0.27 -4.76
CA VAL A 110 -2.70 -0.23 -5.43
C VAL A 110 -2.40 -1.53 -6.17
N ARG A 111 -1.34 -1.58 -6.99
CA ARG A 111 -0.93 -2.82 -7.69
C ARG A 111 -0.70 -3.98 -6.72
N ARG A 112 0.01 -3.74 -5.61
CA ARG A 112 0.26 -4.76 -4.58
C ARG A 112 -1.02 -5.29 -3.95
N VAL A 113 -1.98 -4.42 -3.66
CA VAL A 113 -3.27 -4.82 -3.09
C VAL A 113 -4.13 -5.57 -4.11
N LEU A 114 -4.20 -5.11 -5.35
CA LEU A 114 -4.97 -5.78 -6.40
C LEU A 114 -4.46 -7.20 -6.66
N ASN A 115 -3.13 -7.39 -6.72
CA ASN A 115 -2.54 -8.73 -6.82
C ASN A 115 -2.90 -9.60 -5.59
N GLY A 116 -2.95 -9.01 -4.40
CA GLY A 116 -3.36 -9.69 -3.18
C GLY A 116 -4.84 -10.07 -3.15
N LEU A 117 -5.71 -9.27 -3.77
CA LEU A 117 -7.12 -9.60 -4.00
C LEU A 117 -7.29 -10.70 -5.06
N GLN A 118 -6.46 -10.69 -6.10
CA GLN A 118 -6.42 -11.75 -7.12
C GLN A 118 -6.05 -13.10 -6.53
N SER A 119 -4.95 -13.14 -5.76
CA SER A 119 -4.42 -14.38 -5.19
C SER A 119 -5.37 -15.02 -4.16
N LYS A 120 -6.40 -14.27 -3.74
CA LYS A 120 -7.46 -14.70 -2.82
C LYS A 120 -8.78 -14.97 -3.54
N ASP A 121 -8.77 -14.97 -4.89
CA ASP A 121 -9.95 -15.14 -5.75
C ASP A 121 -11.08 -14.12 -5.50
N ILE A 122 -10.74 -12.93 -4.96
CA ILE A 122 -11.71 -11.85 -4.72
C ILE A 122 -11.91 -11.02 -5.99
N LEU A 123 -10.88 -10.84 -6.81
CA LEU A 123 -10.96 -10.13 -8.09
C LEU A 123 -10.50 -11.03 -9.22
N SER A 124 -11.13 -10.88 -10.39
CA SER A 124 -10.74 -11.61 -11.59
C SER A 124 -9.44 -11.05 -12.19
N ALA A 125 -8.69 -11.90 -12.88
CA ALA A 125 -7.48 -11.49 -13.61
C ALA A 125 -7.78 -10.45 -14.69
N GLU A 126 -8.94 -10.56 -15.35
CA GLU A 126 -9.39 -9.62 -16.39
C GLU A 126 -9.61 -8.22 -15.82
N THR A 127 -10.36 -8.12 -14.70
CA THR A 127 -10.59 -6.85 -14.00
C THR A 127 -9.28 -6.18 -13.59
N ILE A 128 -8.29 -6.95 -13.13
CA ILE A 128 -6.99 -6.41 -12.72
C ILE A 128 -6.18 -5.92 -13.93
N ALA A 129 -6.22 -6.65 -15.04
CA ALA A 129 -5.55 -6.24 -16.27
C ALA A 129 -6.10 -4.91 -16.80
N GLU A 130 -7.42 -4.72 -16.77
CA GLU A 130 -8.08 -3.46 -17.14
C GLU A 130 -7.63 -2.30 -16.24
N ILE A 131 -7.62 -2.52 -14.92
CA ILE A 131 -7.17 -1.51 -13.96
C ILE A 131 -5.70 -1.17 -14.16
N ASP A 132 -4.83 -2.16 -14.33
CA ASP A 132 -3.39 -1.95 -14.51
C ASP A 132 -3.06 -1.19 -15.80
N ALA A 133 -3.82 -1.41 -16.88
CA ALA A 133 -3.72 -0.61 -18.10
C ALA A 133 -3.99 0.87 -17.83
N GLY A 134 -5.05 1.18 -17.08
CA GLY A 134 -5.36 2.55 -16.66
C GLY A 134 -4.31 3.16 -15.73
N LEU A 135 -3.74 2.37 -14.83
CA LEU A 135 -2.66 2.82 -13.93
C LEU A 135 -1.37 3.14 -14.68
N LYS A 136 -1.03 2.41 -15.74
CA LYS A 136 0.14 2.69 -16.60
C LYS A 136 0.03 4.05 -17.28
N GLU A 137 -1.16 4.39 -17.77
CA GLU A 137 -1.40 5.71 -18.35
C GLU A 137 -1.21 6.83 -17.32
N ARG A 138 -1.74 6.65 -16.10
CA ARG A 138 -1.57 7.61 -14.99
C ARG A 138 -0.11 7.76 -14.56
N GLU A 139 0.65 6.66 -14.53
CA GLU A 139 2.08 6.67 -14.22
C GLU A 139 2.89 7.47 -15.25
N ALA A 140 2.58 7.31 -16.54
CA ALA A 140 3.22 8.06 -17.61
C ALA A 140 2.88 9.57 -17.55
N GLN A 141 1.63 9.92 -17.25
CA GLN A 141 1.21 11.32 -17.09
C GLN A 141 1.90 11.99 -15.91
N ALA A 142 2.04 11.29 -14.78
CA ALA A 142 2.72 11.82 -13.60
C ALA A 142 4.22 12.08 -13.88
N ALA A 143 4.87 11.19 -14.62
CA ALA A 143 6.27 11.39 -15.03
C ALA A 143 6.44 12.62 -15.93
N HIS A 144 5.47 12.90 -16.82
CA HIS A 144 5.50 14.11 -17.66
C HIS A 144 5.37 15.39 -16.82
N LEU A 145 4.46 15.40 -15.85
CA LEU A 145 4.27 16.56 -14.97
C LEU A 145 5.51 16.88 -14.13
N ASP A 146 6.27 15.86 -13.72
CA ASP A 146 7.51 16.06 -12.96
C ASP A 146 8.59 16.76 -13.82
N LEU A 147 8.70 16.38 -15.10
CA LEU A 147 9.61 17.02 -16.07
C LEU A 147 9.21 18.48 -16.34
N ASP A 148 7.91 18.77 -16.49
CA ASP A 148 7.42 20.14 -16.72
C ASP A 148 7.76 21.06 -15.52
N VAL A 149 7.69 20.53 -14.29
CA VAL A 149 8.06 21.28 -13.07
C VAL A 149 9.56 21.54 -13.02
N GLU A 150 10.40 20.57 -13.39
CA GLU A 150 11.86 20.76 -13.46
C GLU A 150 12.25 21.83 -14.49
N GLU A 151 11.64 21.82 -15.68
CA GLU A 151 11.90 22.83 -16.72
C GLU A 151 11.45 24.24 -16.32
N GLU A 152 10.32 24.39 -15.61
CA GLU A 152 9.87 25.68 -15.09
C GLU A 152 10.81 26.23 -14.00
N VAL A 153 11.33 25.36 -13.11
CA VAL A 153 12.24 25.78 -12.03
C VAL A 153 13.60 26.23 -12.61
N ASP A 154 14.11 25.51 -13.61
CA ASP A 154 15.35 25.88 -14.30
C ASP A 154 15.21 27.18 -15.13
N ASN A 155 14.05 27.39 -15.77
CA ASN A 155 13.78 28.64 -16.48
C ASN A 155 13.56 29.83 -15.53
N ALA A 156 12.92 29.62 -14.38
CA ALA A 156 12.77 30.65 -13.34
C ALA A 156 14.11 31.04 -12.69
N ALA A 157 15.05 30.09 -12.55
CA ALA A 157 16.40 30.35 -12.05
C ALA A 157 17.25 31.19 -13.02
N LYS A 158 16.97 31.14 -14.33
CA LYS A 158 17.64 31.94 -15.38
C LYS A 158 17.07 33.36 -15.50
N ALA A 159 15.84 33.62 -15.06
CA ALA A 159 15.22 34.94 -15.07
C ALA A 159 15.55 35.79 -13.82
N LYS A 160 16.84 36.08 -13.58
CA LYS A 160 17.25 37.10 -12.60
C LYS A 160 17.08 38.50 -13.18
N GLY A 161 15.90 39.10 -13.00
CA GLY A 161 15.71 40.53 -13.24
C GLY A 161 14.25 40.93 -13.46
N GLY A 162 13.45 41.00 -12.40
CA GLY A 162 12.11 41.58 -12.49
C GLY A 162 11.26 41.32 -11.26
N THR A 163 10.78 42.40 -10.64
CA THR A 163 9.84 42.52 -9.51
C THR A 163 8.88 41.34 -9.24
N PRO A 164 8.62 40.98 -7.97
CA PRO A 164 7.74 39.86 -7.63
C PRO A 164 6.28 40.30 -7.77
N ARG A 165 5.64 39.96 -8.88
CA ARG A 165 4.19 40.07 -9.02
C ARG A 165 3.67 38.80 -9.69
N GLY A 166 3.02 37.97 -8.90
CA GLY A 166 2.47 36.70 -9.36
C GLY A 166 2.25 35.76 -8.20
N SER A 167 1.14 35.99 -7.48
CA SER A 167 0.51 35.03 -6.58
C SER A 167 0.42 33.67 -7.29
N ARG A 168 1.37 32.77 -7.02
CA ARG A 168 1.17 31.33 -7.26
C ARG A 168 -0.06 30.93 -6.46
N PRO A 169 -1.00 30.11 -7.00
CA PRO A 169 -1.92 29.44 -6.11
C PRO A 169 -1.03 28.65 -5.16
N SER A 170 -1.21 28.88 -3.87
CA SER A 170 -0.55 28.10 -2.83
C SER A 170 -1.01 26.66 -3.02
N GLY A 171 -0.33 25.90 -3.89
CA GLY A 171 -0.30 24.46 -3.83
C GLY A 171 0.12 24.15 -2.42
N MET A 172 -0.86 23.76 -1.62
CA MET A 172 -0.78 23.63 -0.17
C MET A 172 0.51 22.87 0.14
N ARG A 173 1.54 23.57 0.63
CA ARG A 173 2.76 22.90 1.09
C ARG A 173 2.31 21.89 2.12
N VAL A 174 2.40 20.61 1.77
CA VAL A 174 1.96 19.50 2.62
C VAL A 174 2.68 19.68 3.96
N ASP A 175 1.92 19.58 5.05
CA ASP A 175 2.47 19.84 6.37
C ASP A 175 3.65 18.90 6.64
N LYS A 176 4.74 19.41 7.22
CA LYS A 176 5.96 18.65 7.45
C LYS A 176 5.67 17.37 8.23
N ARG A 177 4.77 17.45 9.21
CA ARG A 177 4.35 16.30 10.01
C ARG A 177 3.63 15.24 9.18
N GLN A 178 2.83 15.64 8.19
CA GLN A 178 2.16 14.70 7.29
C GLN A 178 3.16 13.97 6.38
N ILE A 179 4.22 14.67 5.93
CA ILE A 179 5.30 14.07 5.15
C ILE A 179 6.07 13.06 6.00
N GLU A 180 6.48 13.45 7.21
CA GLU A 180 7.19 12.55 8.14
C GLU A 180 6.35 11.31 8.49
N GLN A 181 5.05 11.50 8.75
CA GLN A 181 4.14 10.39 9.00
C GLN A 181 4.08 9.43 7.80
N ARG A 182 3.98 9.96 6.58
CA ARG A 182 3.97 9.14 5.36
C ARG A 182 5.26 8.35 5.20
N ILE A 183 6.42 8.98 5.42
CA ILE A 183 7.73 8.33 5.35
C ILE A 183 7.80 7.16 6.34
N GLU A 184 7.38 7.38 7.59
CA GLU A 184 7.42 6.33 8.61
C GLU A 184 6.46 5.19 8.30
N GLU A 185 5.26 5.50 7.78
CA GLU A 185 4.31 4.47 7.35
C GLU A 185 4.82 3.66 6.16
N ASP A 186 5.48 4.29 5.19
CA ASP A 186 6.12 3.59 4.05
C ASP A 186 7.30 2.74 4.50
N ARG A 187 8.07 3.21 5.48
CA ARG A 187 9.13 2.42 6.12
C ARG A 187 8.56 1.17 6.79
N GLU A 188 7.49 1.33 7.56
CA GLU A 188 6.80 0.22 8.22
C GLU A 188 6.20 -0.78 7.23
N ARG A 189 5.61 -0.32 6.11
CA ARG A 189 5.13 -1.21 5.03
C ARG A 189 6.27 -2.02 4.42
N ASN A 190 7.38 -1.39 4.07
CA ASN A 190 8.54 -2.06 3.47
C ASN A 190 9.21 -3.03 4.43
N LYS A 191 9.31 -2.66 5.70
CA LYS A 191 9.83 -3.54 6.75
C LYS A 191 9.01 -4.83 6.80
N ARG A 192 7.68 -4.75 6.89
CA ARG A 192 6.79 -5.92 6.92
C ARG A 192 6.89 -6.81 5.69
N LEU A 193 7.01 -6.21 4.49
CA LEU A 193 7.20 -7.00 3.26
C LEU A 193 8.44 -7.88 3.29
N ARG A 194 9.48 -7.47 4.04
CA ARG A 194 10.74 -8.21 4.18
C ARG A 194 10.76 -9.16 5.38
N GLU A 195 9.92 -8.95 6.38
CA GLU A 195 9.86 -9.77 7.60
C GLU A 195 9.56 -11.25 7.31
N SER A 196 8.76 -11.55 6.28
CA SER A 196 8.44 -12.93 5.88
C SER A 196 9.30 -13.47 4.74
N MET A 197 10.29 -12.70 4.25
CA MET A 197 11.07 -13.07 3.06
C MET A 197 11.95 -14.31 3.28
N TRP A 198 12.37 -14.54 4.52
CA TRP A 198 13.21 -15.68 4.92
C TRP A 198 12.40 -16.82 5.54
N THR A 199 11.06 -16.73 5.59
CA THR A 199 10.22 -17.78 6.19
C THR A 199 10.13 -19.00 5.27
N VAL A 200 10.49 -20.16 5.79
CA VAL A 200 10.38 -21.46 5.09
C VAL A 200 9.11 -22.19 5.53
N SER A 201 8.48 -22.94 4.62
CA SER A 201 7.22 -23.67 4.86
C SER A 201 7.36 -24.85 5.84
N GLY A 202 8.59 -25.25 6.19
CA GLY A 202 8.89 -26.37 7.07
C GLY A 202 8.71 -27.75 6.40
N ASP A 203 8.47 -27.78 5.09
CA ASP A 203 8.51 -28.98 4.29
C ASP A 203 9.89 -29.10 3.62
N ASP A 204 10.66 -30.11 4.02
CA ASP A 204 12.04 -30.31 3.56
C ASP A 204 12.13 -30.46 2.03
N GLY A 205 11.09 -30.99 1.39
CA GLY A 205 11.02 -31.16 -0.06
C GLY A 205 10.88 -29.83 -0.80
N ASP A 206 9.91 -29.01 -0.39
CA ASP A 206 9.72 -27.66 -0.91
C ASP A 206 10.91 -26.74 -0.62
N GLU A 207 11.54 -26.87 0.56
CA GLU A 207 12.74 -26.12 0.92
C GLU A 207 13.91 -26.48 -0.01
N HIS A 208 14.17 -27.77 -0.20
CA HIS A 208 15.24 -28.22 -1.09
C HIS A 208 15.01 -27.76 -2.53
N GLY A 209 13.78 -27.87 -3.04
CA GLY A 209 13.42 -27.42 -4.38
C GLY A 209 13.69 -25.93 -4.57
N LYS A 210 13.26 -25.08 -3.63
CA LYS A 210 13.54 -23.64 -3.66
C LYS A 210 15.03 -23.33 -3.62
N PHE A 211 15.77 -23.98 -2.72
CA PHE A 211 17.21 -23.79 -2.62
C PHE A 211 17.90 -24.16 -3.95
N TRP A 212 17.48 -25.25 -4.57
CA TRP A 212 18.04 -25.69 -5.85
C TRP A 212 17.74 -24.72 -7.00
N ASP A 213 16.52 -24.18 -7.06
CA ASP A 213 16.09 -23.28 -8.13
C ASP A 213 16.65 -21.85 -7.95
N GLU A 214 16.87 -21.42 -6.71
CA GLU A 214 17.34 -20.07 -6.37
C GLU A 214 18.86 -19.98 -6.14
N VAL A 215 19.58 -21.11 -6.16
CA VAL A 215 21.04 -21.10 -6.01
C VAL A 215 21.69 -20.29 -7.14
N SER A 216 22.49 -19.30 -6.78
CA SER A 216 23.29 -18.55 -7.74
C SER A 216 24.53 -19.34 -8.14
N ASP A 217 25.07 -19.03 -9.33
CA ASP A 217 26.38 -19.52 -9.73
C ASP A 217 27.46 -19.05 -8.73
N ILE A 218 28.46 -19.90 -8.50
CA ILE A 218 29.57 -19.57 -7.62
C ILE A 218 30.40 -18.40 -8.20
N GLY A 219 30.57 -17.36 -7.39
CA GLY A 219 31.27 -16.13 -7.72
C GLY A 219 32.54 -15.93 -6.90
N GLU A 220 33.25 -14.83 -7.19
CA GLU A 220 34.46 -14.42 -6.45
C GLU A 220 34.16 -14.12 -4.98
N ASP A 221 33.01 -13.48 -4.70
CA ASP A 221 32.56 -13.14 -3.36
C ASP A 221 32.36 -14.39 -2.48
N ASP A 222 31.94 -15.52 -3.06
CA ASP A 222 31.80 -16.78 -2.31
C ASP A 222 33.15 -17.32 -1.84
N PHE A 223 34.18 -17.21 -2.67
CA PHE A 223 35.55 -17.61 -2.28
C PHE A 223 36.12 -16.70 -1.20
N LEU A 224 35.87 -15.39 -1.30
CA LEU A 224 36.28 -14.42 -0.28
C LEU A 224 35.57 -14.69 1.04
N GLY A 225 34.25 -14.85 1.03
CA GLY A 225 33.46 -15.19 2.21
C GLY A 225 33.94 -16.49 2.86
N ALA A 226 34.17 -17.54 2.07
CA ALA A 226 34.69 -18.82 2.58
C ALA A 226 36.09 -18.69 3.21
N GLN A 227 36.96 -17.84 2.65
CA GLN A 227 38.28 -17.58 3.21
C GLN A 227 38.19 -16.81 4.54
N GLU A 228 37.34 -15.78 4.60
CA GLU A 228 37.10 -14.99 5.81
C GLU A 228 36.53 -15.86 6.94
N GLU A 229 35.48 -16.64 6.67
CA GLU A 229 34.89 -17.57 7.64
C GLU A 229 35.92 -18.58 8.17
N LEU A 230 36.79 -19.11 7.30
CA LEU A 230 37.86 -20.03 7.69
C LEU A 230 38.87 -19.36 8.62
N MET A 231 39.26 -18.11 8.34
CA MET A 231 40.16 -17.34 9.20
C MET A 231 39.54 -17.08 10.56
N GLU A 232 38.29 -16.62 10.60
CA GLU A 232 37.53 -16.37 11.84
C GLU A 232 37.41 -17.64 12.69
N ARG A 233 37.03 -18.77 12.07
CA ARG A 233 36.92 -20.05 12.77
C ARG A 233 38.25 -20.49 13.39
N ASN A 234 39.36 -20.31 12.68
CA ASN A 234 40.69 -20.65 13.20
C ASN A 234 41.10 -19.74 14.37
N GLN A 235 40.75 -18.45 14.33
CA GLN A 235 40.98 -17.54 15.46
C GLN A 235 40.17 -17.95 16.69
N MET A 236 38.90 -18.33 16.51
CA MET A 236 38.03 -18.79 17.60
C MET A 236 38.55 -20.08 18.25
N ILE A 237 39.05 -21.03 17.46
CA ILE A 237 39.69 -22.25 17.97
C ILE A 237 40.98 -21.92 18.74
N ALA A 238 41.81 -21.00 18.22
CA ALA A 238 43.05 -20.61 18.87
C ALA A 238 42.86 -19.77 20.14
N ALA A 239 41.67 -19.19 20.35
CA ALA A 239 41.30 -18.41 21.52
C ALA A 239 40.70 -19.24 22.67
N GLN A 240 40.47 -20.56 22.47
CA GLN A 240 40.10 -21.53 23.51
C GLN A 240 41.33 -22.11 24.21
#